data_AF-A0A8S9ZCS7-F1
#
_entry.id   AF-A0A8S9ZCS7-F1
#
_cell.length_a   1.000
_cell.length_b   1.000
_cell.length_c   1.000
_cell.angle_alpha   90.00
_cell.angle_beta   90.00
_cell.angle_gamma   90.00
#
_symmetry.space_group_name_H-M   'P 1'
#
loop_
_entity.id
_entity.type
_entity.pdbx_description
1 polymer ?
#
loop_
_entity_poly.entity_id
_entity_poly.type
_entity_poly.pdbx_seq_one_letter_code
_entity_poly.pdbx_strand_id
1 'polypeptide(L)'
;MKMFADSTGLLTRVRNFFISKKNDYVEELALRELILDIFLNDCSYSTNENSFNVIQHASFRLSSILHLFCKDGDHKHRLMLMLAAPVSNRWDHEDDGINIQPIQQIDYERIVADPIFDRQSAQTYLGKLPQFVEQLLFTKTLDSKELRWNEFELFNFLELLTTYPEPWVLRNFASLLVLSPGLAKVAISIRALHGDPIEAGNTLFSCIEASILLGLDTNCTLKDTLLALTMKCTPSVCLTVLREAISTTNQLTLETFGGHLGDNGNEIAPIDEVDFVNLKNALEASRQVADLFLTQLHQIV
;
A
#
# COMPACT_ATOMS: atom_id res chain seq x y z
N MET A 1 3.25 7.60 -37.38
CA MET A 1 1.81 7.30 -37.22
C MET A 1 1.38 6.28 -38.28
N LYS A 2 1.71 4.99 -38.09
CA LYS A 2 1.27 3.87 -38.94
C LYS A 2 1.50 2.55 -38.19
N MET A 3 0.52 2.21 -37.37
CA MET A 3 0.11 0.86 -36.95
C MET A 3 -1.28 1.06 -36.33
N PHE A 4 -2.07 0.02 -36.15
CA PHE A 4 -3.47 0.07 -35.68
C PHE A 4 -4.53 0.34 -36.77
N ALA A 5 -4.56 -0.55 -37.76
CA ALA A 5 -5.63 -0.64 -38.76
C ALA A 5 -6.57 -1.85 -38.55
N ASP A 6 -6.49 -2.58 -37.43
CA ASP A 6 -7.40 -3.69 -37.14
C ASP A 6 -8.08 -3.49 -35.79
N SER A 7 -9.41 -3.46 -35.79
CA SER A 7 -10.28 -3.31 -34.62
C SER A 7 -10.15 -4.52 -33.69
N THR A 8 -9.08 -4.59 -32.92
CA THR A 8 -8.95 -5.53 -31.82
C THR A 8 -9.81 -5.03 -30.65
N GLY A 9 -10.71 -5.87 -30.16
CA GLY A 9 -11.58 -5.51 -29.02
C GLY A 9 -10.76 -5.13 -27.79
N LEU A 10 -11.32 -4.31 -26.89
CA LEU A 10 -10.65 -3.80 -25.67
C LEU A 10 -9.90 -4.89 -24.90
N LEU A 11 -10.52 -6.05 -24.73
CA LEU A 11 -9.92 -7.20 -24.06
C LEU A 11 -8.63 -7.68 -24.72
N THR A 12 -8.61 -7.75 -26.05
CA THR A 12 -7.43 -8.13 -26.82
C THR A 12 -6.34 -7.06 -26.71
N ARG A 13 -6.73 -5.78 -26.75
CA ARG A 13 -5.80 -4.66 -26.59
C ARG A 13 -5.11 -4.66 -25.23
N VAL A 14 -5.87 -4.78 -24.14
CA VAL A 14 -5.32 -4.86 -22.76
C VAL A 14 -4.41 -6.09 -22.59
N ARG A 15 -4.82 -7.26 -23.10
CA ARG A 15 -3.98 -8.46 -23.03
C ARG A 15 -2.67 -8.31 -23.81
N ASN A 16 -2.75 -7.76 -25.01
CA ASN A 16 -1.57 -7.53 -25.84
C ASN A 16 -0.61 -6.53 -25.20
N PHE A 17 -1.14 -5.51 -24.50
CA PHE A 17 -0.32 -4.57 -23.74
C PHE A 17 0.48 -5.28 -22.63
N PHE A 18 -0.16 -6.16 -21.85
CA PHE A 18 0.54 -6.89 -20.78
C PHE A 18 1.53 -7.94 -21.30
N ILE A 19 1.25 -8.57 -22.45
CA ILE A 19 2.17 -9.51 -23.11
C ILE A 19 3.36 -8.77 -23.76
N SER A 20 3.13 -7.55 -24.25
CA SER A 20 4.18 -6.73 -24.85
C SER A 20 5.21 -6.34 -23.78
N LYS A 21 6.47 -6.72 -24.00
CA LYS A 21 7.61 -6.31 -23.16
C LYS A 21 8.06 -4.88 -23.41
N LYS A 22 7.44 -4.16 -24.36
CA LYS A 22 7.80 -2.78 -24.68
C LYS A 22 7.02 -1.83 -23.77
N ASN A 23 7.71 -1.00 -23.02
CA ASN A 23 7.10 0.12 -22.30
C ASN A 23 6.62 1.15 -23.32
N ASP A 24 5.31 1.20 -23.52
CA ASP A 24 4.63 2.21 -24.34
C ASP A 24 3.73 3.04 -23.42
N TYR A 25 4.29 4.13 -22.90
CA TYR A 25 3.61 5.01 -21.93
C TYR A 25 2.34 5.65 -22.52
N VAL A 26 2.32 5.88 -23.84
CA VAL A 26 1.16 6.45 -24.53
C VAL A 26 0.01 5.45 -24.55
N GLU A 27 0.30 4.20 -24.88
CA GLU A 27 -0.68 3.12 -24.85
C GLU A 27 -1.16 2.83 -23.42
N GLU A 28 -0.25 2.86 -22.44
CA GLU A 28 -0.55 2.64 -21.03
C GLU A 28 -1.57 3.67 -20.49
N LEU A 29 -1.32 4.97 -20.75
CA LEU A 29 -2.24 6.03 -20.35
C LEU A 29 -3.57 5.96 -21.10
N ALA A 30 -3.54 5.70 -22.41
CA ALA A 30 -4.77 5.54 -23.19
C ALA A 30 -5.64 4.39 -22.67
N LEU A 31 -5.03 3.27 -22.26
CA LEU A 31 -5.75 2.15 -21.65
C LEU A 31 -6.27 2.49 -20.25
N ARG A 32 -5.47 3.18 -19.44
CA ARG A 32 -5.89 3.68 -18.13
C ARG A 32 -7.14 4.54 -18.23
N GLU A 33 -7.11 5.59 -19.06
CA GLU A 33 -8.23 6.50 -19.26
C GLU A 33 -9.47 5.74 -19.73
N LEU A 34 -9.32 4.89 -20.75
CA LEU A 34 -10.42 4.11 -21.30
C LEU A 34 -11.08 3.18 -20.27
N ILE A 35 -10.28 2.48 -19.45
CA ILE A 35 -10.81 1.59 -18.41
C ILE A 35 -11.47 2.39 -17.29
N LEU A 36 -10.85 3.50 -16.85
CA LEU A 36 -11.41 4.37 -15.83
C LEU A 36 -12.75 4.95 -16.31
N ASP A 37 -12.82 5.47 -17.52
CA ASP A 37 -14.02 6.09 -18.09
C ASP A 37 -15.17 5.10 -18.27
N ILE A 38 -14.89 3.91 -18.80
CA ILE A 38 -15.92 2.91 -19.08
C ILE A 38 -16.42 2.24 -17.79
N PHE A 39 -15.52 1.96 -16.85
CA PHE A 39 -15.85 1.09 -15.72
C PHE A 39 -15.83 1.79 -14.35
N LEU A 40 -14.97 2.76 -14.11
CA LEU A 40 -14.68 3.23 -12.73
C LEU A 40 -15.04 4.70 -12.46
N ASN A 41 -15.34 5.54 -13.46
CA ASN A 41 -15.64 6.97 -13.28
C ASN A 41 -16.92 7.26 -12.46
N ASP A 42 -17.93 6.38 -12.54
CA ASP A 42 -19.16 6.53 -11.75
C ASP A 42 -19.04 6.06 -10.30
N CYS A 43 -17.88 5.55 -9.88
CA CYS A 43 -17.66 5.13 -8.49
C CYS A 43 -17.38 6.32 -7.55
N SER A 44 -17.92 7.50 -7.88
CA SER A 44 -17.80 8.68 -7.03
C SER A 44 -18.61 8.49 -5.76
N TYR A 45 -17.89 8.50 -4.64
CA TYR A 45 -18.39 8.23 -3.30
C TYR A 45 -19.40 9.31 -2.86
N SER A 46 -20.68 9.09 -3.14
CA SER A 46 -21.77 9.86 -2.55
C SER A 46 -21.97 9.44 -1.09
N THR A 47 -21.85 10.38 -0.16
CA THR A 47 -22.00 10.21 1.30
C THR A 47 -23.44 9.99 1.77
N ASN A 48 -24.41 9.83 0.88
CA ASN A 48 -25.81 9.57 1.24
C ASN A 48 -26.16 8.08 1.30
N GLU A 49 -27.29 7.75 1.93
CA GLU A 49 -27.81 6.44 2.39
C GLU A 49 -27.77 5.24 1.41
N ASN A 50 -27.25 5.40 0.18
CA ASN A 50 -26.97 4.34 -0.80
C ASN A 50 -25.48 3.91 -0.85
N SER A 51 -24.65 4.33 0.11
CA SER A 51 -23.20 4.09 0.11
C SER A 51 -22.81 2.60 -0.02
N PHE A 52 -23.58 1.69 0.57
CA PHE A 52 -23.32 0.25 0.49
C PHE A 52 -23.47 -0.30 -0.94
N ASN A 53 -24.53 0.11 -1.66
CA ASN A 53 -24.73 -0.29 -3.05
C ASN A 53 -23.62 0.27 -3.95
N VAL A 54 -23.18 1.51 -3.71
CA VAL A 54 -22.07 2.14 -4.45
C VAL A 54 -20.76 1.38 -4.23
N ILE A 55 -20.44 1.03 -2.98
CA ILE A 55 -19.25 0.23 -2.64
C ILE A 55 -19.31 -1.15 -3.28
N GLN A 56 -20.45 -1.84 -3.23
CA GLN A 56 -20.62 -3.13 -3.88
C GLN A 56 -20.47 -3.03 -5.40
N HIS A 57 -21.01 -1.99 -6.03
CA HIS A 57 -20.83 -1.76 -7.46
C HIS A 57 -19.37 -1.49 -7.82
N ALA A 58 -18.66 -0.64 -7.07
CA ALA A 58 -17.24 -0.36 -7.31
C ALA A 58 -16.39 -1.63 -7.14
N SER A 59 -16.65 -2.39 -6.07
CA SER A 59 -15.98 -3.67 -5.78
C SER A 59 -16.23 -4.71 -6.87
N PHE A 60 -17.48 -4.82 -7.33
CA PHE A 60 -17.85 -5.70 -8.43
C PHE A 60 -17.10 -5.33 -9.71
N ARG A 61 -17.12 -4.05 -10.10
CA ARG A 61 -16.49 -3.59 -11.35
C ARG A 61 -14.97 -3.78 -11.31
N LEU A 62 -14.32 -3.38 -10.21
CA LEU A 62 -12.89 -3.58 -10.05
C LEU A 62 -12.50 -5.06 -10.08
N SER A 63 -13.18 -5.90 -9.31
CA SER A 63 -12.89 -7.34 -9.31
C SER A 63 -13.14 -7.98 -10.69
N SER A 64 -14.19 -7.55 -11.40
CA SER A 64 -14.48 -8.02 -12.76
C SER A 64 -13.36 -7.68 -13.73
N ILE A 65 -12.87 -6.42 -13.71
CA ILE A 65 -11.76 -5.96 -14.55
C ILE A 65 -10.50 -6.81 -14.30
N LEU A 66 -10.13 -6.99 -13.03
CA LEU A 66 -8.96 -7.79 -12.66
C LEU A 66 -9.06 -9.25 -13.11
N HIS A 67 -10.24 -9.86 -13.02
CA HIS A 67 -10.45 -11.25 -13.47
C HIS A 67 -10.58 -11.39 -15.00
N LEU A 68 -11.17 -10.40 -15.67
CA LEU A 68 -11.45 -10.45 -17.11
C LEU A 68 -10.18 -10.20 -17.95
N PHE A 69 -9.37 -9.22 -17.54
CA PHE A 69 -8.18 -8.79 -18.29
C PHE A 69 -6.92 -9.56 -17.89
N CYS A 70 -6.80 -10.01 -16.63
CA CYS A 70 -5.60 -10.69 -16.13
C CYS A 70 -5.97 -12.10 -15.63
N LYS A 71 -5.98 -13.06 -16.57
CA LYS A 71 -6.27 -14.47 -16.26
C LYS A 71 -5.19 -15.11 -15.41
N ASP A 72 -3.93 -14.77 -15.67
CA ASP A 72 -2.79 -15.21 -14.88
C ASP A 72 -2.61 -14.20 -13.73
N GLY A 73 -2.45 -14.69 -12.49
CA GLY A 73 -2.30 -13.85 -11.29
C GLY A 73 -1.19 -12.80 -11.41
N ASP A 74 -0.23 -13.07 -12.30
CA ASP A 74 0.97 -12.30 -12.60
C ASP A 74 0.72 -10.89 -13.18
N HIS A 75 -0.50 -10.55 -13.62
CA HIS A 75 -0.75 -9.23 -14.22
C HIS A 75 -1.78 -8.37 -13.47
N LYS A 76 -2.49 -8.93 -12.47
CA LYS A 76 -3.52 -8.20 -11.72
C LYS A 76 -2.92 -7.01 -10.96
N HIS A 77 -1.75 -7.18 -10.36
CA HIS A 77 -1.08 -6.13 -9.57
C HIS A 77 -0.57 -4.99 -10.48
N ARG A 78 -0.02 -5.32 -11.66
CA ARG A 78 0.38 -4.33 -12.67
C ARG A 78 -0.81 -3.53 -13.17
N LEU A 79 -1.94 -4.20 -13.47
CA LEU A 79 -3.18 -3.51 -13.85
C LEU A 79 -3.69 -2.60 -12.73
N MET A 80 -3.62 -3.03 -11.47
CA MET A 80 -4.00 -2.19 -10.33
C MET A 80 -3.16 -0.91 -10.26
N LEU A 81 -1.83 -1.04 -10.37
CA LEU A 81 -0.95 0.12 -10.35
C LEU A 81 -1.19 1.03 -11.56
N MET A 82 -1.36 0.45 -12.75
CA MET A 82 -1.71 1.21 -13.95
C MET A 82 -2.97 2.06 -13.77
N LEU A 83 -3.98 1.54 -13.05
CA LEU A 83 -5.23 2.25 -12.83
C LEU A 83 -5.17 3.28 -11.70
N ALA A 84 -4.37 3.03 -10.66
CA ALA A 84 -4.49 3.75 -9.39
C ALA A 84 -3.26 4.60 -8.99
N ALA A 85 -2.07 4.28 -9.51
CA ALA A 85 -0.85 5.03 -9.24
C ALA A 85 -0.94 6.47 -9.80
N PRO A 86 -0.20 7.44 -9.25
CA PRO A 86 -0.18 8.82 -9.75
C PRO A 86 0.38 8.91 -11.17
N VAL A 87 0.00 9.97 -11.88
CA VAL A 87 0.55 10.33 -13.19
C VAL A 87 1.47 11.52 -12.99
N SER A 88 2.68 11.46 -13.54
CA SER A 88 3.63 12.56 -13.51
C SER A 88 4.05 12.98 -14.92
N ASN A 89 4.58 14.20 -15.00
CA ASN A 89 5.14 14.77 -16.21
C ASN A 89 6.65 14.51 -16.21
N ARG A 90 7.13 13.75 -17.18
CA ARG A 90 8.56 13.59 -17.44
C ARG A 90 8.99 14.56 -18.54
N TRP A 91 10.12 15.21 -18.32
CA TRP A 91 10.79 16.01 -19.34
C TRP A 91 11.85 15.11 -19.99
N ASP A 92 11.72 14.85 -21.29
CA ASP A 92 12.81 14.22 -22.02
C ASP A 92 13.91 15.26 -22.18
N HIS A 93 15.00 15.09 -21.45
CA HIS A 93 16.22 15.85 -21.65
C HIS A 93 16.99 15.23 -22.82
N GLU A 94 16.47 15.39 -24.05
CA GLU A 94 17.29 15.32 -25.26
C GLU A 94 17.62 16.75 -25.72
N ASP A 95 18.91 16.98 -25.89
CA ASP A 95 19.65 18.22 -25.65
C ASP A 95 19.61 19.23 -26.83
N ASP A 96 18.44 19.46 -27.44
CA ASP A 96 18.34 20.20 -28.72
C ASP A 96 17.62 21.57 -28.67
N GLY A 97 17.37 22.14 -27.49
CA GLY A 97 16.86 23.51 -27.38
C GLY A 97 15.46 23.74 -27.98
N ILE A 98 14.74 22.67 -28.30
CA ILE A 98 13.34 22.69 -28.73
C ILE A 98 12.48 22.60 -27.47
N ASN A 99 11.40 23.38 -27.39
CA ASN A 99 10.38 23.25 -26.34
C ASN A 99 9.76 21.84 -26.41
N ILE A 100 10.33 20.88 -25.68
CA ILE A 100 9.79 19.53 -25.54
C ILE A 100 8.60 19.62 -24.59
N GLN A 101 7.42 19.23 -25.06
CA GLN A 101 6.25 19.11 -24.20
C GLN A 101 6.47 17.98 -23.19
N PRO A 102 6.06 18.15 -21.93
CA PRO A 102 6.17 17.09 -20.93
C PRO A 102 5.38 15.86 -21.38
N ILE A 103 6.01 14.69 -21.30
CA ILE A 103 5.36 13.41 -21.54
C ILE A 103 4.74 12.95 -20.24
N GLN A 104 3.43 12.68 -20.26
CA GLN A 104 2.77 12.07 -19.12
C GLN A 104 3.09 10.57 -19.06
N GLN A 105 3.33 10.07 -17.86
CA GLN A 105 3.49 8.65 -17.60
C GLN A 105 2.99 8.31 -16.20
N ILE A 106 2.72 7.02 -15.97
CA ILE A 106 2.41 6.52 -14.64
C ILE A 106 3.71 6.51 -13.82
N ASP A 107 3.68 7.16 -12.66
CA ASP A 107 4.86 7.36 -11.82
C ASP A 107 5.01 6.20 -10.83
N TYR A 108 5.54 5.08 -11.31
CA TYR A 108 5.86 3.94 -10.46
C TYR A 108 7.07 4.20 -9.56
N GLU A 109 7.99 5.06 -9.99
CA GLU A 109 9.28 5.30 -9.33
C GLU A 109 9.07 5.93 -7.94
N ARG A 110 8.18 6.92 -7.82
CA ARG A 110 7.87 7.54 -6.53
C ARG A 110 7.34 6.56 -5.49
N ILE A 111 6.62 5.52 -5.91
CA ILE A 111 6.09 4.50 -5.00
C ILE A 111 7.21 3.60 -4.47
N VAL A 112 8.22 3.33 -5.29
CA VAL A 112 9.33 2.43 -4.97
C VAL A 112 10.42 3.14 -4.17
N ALA A 113 10.88 4.29 -4.68
CA ALA A 113 12.15 4.89 -4.28
C ALA A 113 12.05 5.84 -3.08
N ASP A 114 11.00 6.67 -3.03
CA ASP A 114 10.91 7.76 -2.07
C ASP A 114 10.06 7.33 -0.85
N PRO A 115 10.63 7.31 0.37
CA PRO A 115 9.85 6.97 1.56
C PRO A 115 8.80 8.04 1.86
N ILE A 116 7.61 7.60 2.27
CA ILE A 116 6.51 8.49 2.67
C ILE A 116 6.72 8.95 4.12
N PHE A 117 6.83 10.26 4.34
CA PHE A 117 7.02 10.85 5.68
C PHE A 117 5.83 11.65 6.19
N ASP A 118 4.85 11.93 5.34
CA ASP A 118 3.71 12.77 5.68
C ASP A 118 2.51 12.45 4.78
N ARG A 119 1.36 13.02 5.15
CA ARG A 119 0.09 12.79 4.45
C ARG A 119 0.04 13.33 3.03
N GLN A 120 0.71 14.44 2.75
CA GLN A 120 0.77 15.03 1.40
C GLN A 120 1.61 14.15 0.47
N SER A 121 2.76 13.68 0.95
CA SER A 121 3.61 12.70 0.26
C SER A 121 2.84 11.40 0.01
N ALA A 122 2.10 10.90 1.01
CA ALA A 122 1.28 9.69 0.87
C ALA A 122 0.20 9.84 -0.23
N GLN A 123 -0.50 10.98 -0.26
CA GLN A 123 -1.48 11.29 -1.31
C GLN A 123 -0.82 11.40 -2.69
N THR A 124 0.36 12.00 -2.75
CA THR A 124 1.10 12.20 -4.00
C THR A 124 1.61 10.89 -4.56
N TYR A 125 2.10 9.97 -3.71
CA TYR A 125 2.79 8.76 -4.16
C TYR A 125 1.80 7.61 -4.36
N LEU A 126 0.84 7.43 -3.44
CA LEU A 126 -0.10 6.31 -3.51
C LEU A 126 -1.36 6.65 -4.31
N GLY A 127 -1.66 7.93 -4.53
CA GLY A 127 -2.81 8.35 -5.34
C GLY A 127 -4.13 7.71 -4.88
N LYS A 128 -4.79 6.98 -5.79
CA LYS A 128 -6.05 6.26 -5.51
C LYS A 128 -5.86 4.81 -5.07
N LEU A 129 -4.61 4.35 -4.98
CA LEU A 129 -4.29 2.95 -4.74
C LEU A 129 -4.87 2.38 -3.45
N PRO A 130 -4.80 3.06 -2.28
CA PRO A 130 -5.39 2.53 -1.05
C PRO A 130 -6.88 2.26 -1.23
N GLN A 131 -7.61 3.23 -1.79
CA GLN A 131 -9.06 3.14 -2.01
C GLN A 131 -9.42 2.00 -2.96
N PHE A 132 -8.65 1.81 -4.03
CA PHE A 132 -8.92 0.75 -5.02
C PHE A 132 -8.67 -0.63 -4.43
N VAL A 133 -7.53 -0.83 -3.75
CA VAL A 133 -7.22 -2.13 -3.15
C VAL A 133 -8.19 -2.46 -2.01
N GLU A 134 -8.63 -1.45 -1.24
CA GLU A 134 -9.64 -1.61 -0.20
C GLU A 134 -10.97 -2.15 -0.75
N GLN A 135 -11.36 -1.79 -1.99
CA GLN A 135 -12.59 -2.33 -2.61
C GLN A 135 -12.60 -3.87 -2.67
N LEU A 136 -11.42 -4.49 -2.78
CA LEU A 136 -11.33 -5.96 -2.84
C LEU A 136 -11.83 -6.62 -1.54
N LEU A 137 -11.76 -5.95 -0.39
CA LEU A 137 -12.27 -6.44 0.89
C LEU A 137 -13.80 -6.61 0.91
N PHE A 138 -14.52 -5.79 0.13
CA PHE A 138 -15.98 -5.80 0.10
C PHE A 138 -16.53 -6.81 -0.91
N THR A 139 -15.67 -7.40 -1.75
CA THR A 139 -16.07 -8.40 -2.74
C THR A 139 -16.70 -9.64 -2.10
N LYS A 140 -16.39 -9.95 -0.84
CA LYS A 140 -17.03 -11.03 -0.06
C LYS A 140 -18.56 -10.94 -0.01
N THR A 141 -19.11 -9.74 -0.22
CA THR A 141 -20.55 -9.47 -0.20
C THR A 141 -21.22 -9.61 -1.57
N LEU A 142 -20.46 -9.83 -2.65
CA LEU A 142 -20.98 -9.96 -4.01
C LEU A 142 -21.65 -11.32 -4.22
N ASP A 143 -22.73 -11.41 -4.98
CA ASP A 143 -23.38 -12.70 -5.25
C ASP A 143 -22.50 -13.66 -6.08
N SER A 144 -21.72 -13.11 -7.02
CA SER A 144 -20.82 -13.91 -7.87
C SER A 144 -19.58 -14.36 -7.10
N LYS A 145 -19.51 -15.66 -6.79
CA LYS A 145 -18.39 -16.28 -6.05
C LYS A 145 -17.04 -16.15 -6.76
N GLU A 146 -17.03 -16.18 -8.10
CA GLU A 146 -15.82 -16.12 -8.93
C GLU A 146 -15.13 -14.75 -8.87
N LEU A 147 -15.84 -13.71 -8.41
CA LEU A 147 -15.33 -12.36 -8.26
C LEU A 147 -15.00 -12.01 -6.81
N ARG A 148 -15.19 -12.94 -5.87
CA ARG A 148 -14.88 -12.72 -4.46
C ARG A 148 -13.40 -12.94 -4.23
N TRP A 149 -12.81 -12.05 -3.45
CA TRP A 149 -11.46 -12.20 -2.92
C TRP A 149 -11.56 -12.66 -1.48
N ASN A 150 -10.87 -13.74 -1.14
CA ASN A 150 -10.67 -14.10 0.25
C ASN A 150 -9.44 -13.38 0.84
N GLU A 151 -9.28 -13.41 2.17
CA GLU A 151 -8.19 -12.71 2.85
C GLU A 151 -6.80 -13.20 2.42
N PHE A 152 -6.66 -14.49 2.11
CA PHE A 152 -5.39 -15.08 1.67
C PHE A 152 -5.03 -14.67 0.23
N GLU A 153 -6.00 -14.66 -0.68
CA GLU A 153 -5.84 -14.15 -2.04
C GLU A 153 -5.48 -12.66 -2.05
N LEU A 154 -6.15 -11.87 -1.22
CA LEU A 154 -5.86 -10.45 -1.09
C LEU A 154 -4.47 -10.21 -0.48
N PHE A 155 -4.06 -11.01 0.52
CA PHE A 155 -2.71 -10.95 1.07
C PHE A 155 -1.65 -11.23 0.00
N ASN A 156 -1.77 -12.33 -0.74
CA ASN A 156 -0.82 -12.65 -1.81
C ASN A 156 -0.79 -11.57 -2.89
N PHE A 157 -1.93 -10.96 -3.18
CA PHE A 157 -2.00 -9.84 -4.11
C PHE A 157 -1.27 -8.59 -3.58
N LEU A 158 -1.37 -8.29 -2.29
CA LEU A 158 -0.60 -7.21 -1.66
C LEU A 158 0.90 -7.48 -1.75
N GLU A 159 1.36 -8.71 -1.51
CA GLU A 159 2.78 -9.07 -1.67
C GLU A 159 3.27 -8.86 -3.10
N LEU A 160 2.49 -9.31 -4.08
CA LEU A 160 2.81 -9.10 -5.51
C LEU A 160 2.78 -7.61 -5.89
N LEU A 161 1.84 -6.84 -5.34
CA LEU A 161 1.76 -5.39 -5.55
C LEU A 161 3.02 -4.67 -5.08
N THR A 162 3.55 -5.07 -3.91
CA THR A 162 4.73 -4.44 -3.30
C THR A 162 6.07 -4.91 -3.86
N THR A 163 6.06 -5.90 -4.75
CA THR A 163 7.26 -6.41 -5.44
C THR A 163 7.35 -5.94 -6.89
N TYR A 164 6.37 -5.17 -7.36
CA TYR A 164 6.31 -4.63 -8.71
C TYR A 164 6.25 -3.08 -8.71
N PRO A 165 6.90 -2.41 -9.69
CA PRO A 165 7.85 -2.98 -10.67
C PRO A 165 9.17 -3.42 -10.03
N GLU A 166 9.47 -2.87 -8.86
CA GLU A 166 10.58 -3.24 -7.98
C GLU A 166 10.06 -3.31 -6.53
N PRO A 167 10.78 -3.95 -5.60
CA PRO A 167 10.38 -4.02 -4.20
C PRO A 167 10.22 -2.63 -3.58
N TRP A 168 9.07 -2.39 -2.95
CA TRP A 168 8.80 -1.13 -2.28
C TRP A 168 9.55 -1.06 -0.96
N VAL A 169 9.90 0.16 -0.55
CA VAL A 169 10.29 0.40 0.84
C VAL A 169 9.14 0.04 1.79
N LEU A 170 9.45 -0.64 2.89
CA LEU A 170 8.46 -1.13 3.85
C LEU A 170 7.54 -0.02 4.37
N ARG A 171 8.06 1.20 4.52
CA ARG A 171 7.30 2.38 4.93
C ARG A 171 6.18 2.75 3.96
N ASN A 172 6.39 2.57 2.65
CA ASN A 172 5.38 2.88 1.63
C ASN A 172 4.27 1.83 1.65
N PHE A 173 4.63 0.57 1.85
CA PHE A 173 3.65 -0.48 2.10
C PHE A 173 2.86 -0.23 3.39
N ALA A 174 3.52 0.11 4.50
CA ALA A 174 2.83 0.44 5.75
C ALA A 174 1.89 1.65 5.59
N SER A 175 2.30 2.67 4.82
CA SER A 175 1.47 3.82 4.48
C SER A 175 0.21 3.42 3.71
N LEU A 176 0.33 2.49 2.74
CA LEU A 176 -0.81 1.89 2.05
C LEU A 176 -1.77 1.19 3.04
N LEU A 177 -1.23 0.41 3.97
CA LEU A 177 -2.02 -0.34 4.95
C LEU A 177 -2.79 0.57 5.93
N VAL A 178 -2.18 1.65 6.42
CA VAL A 178 -2.84 2.54 7.40
C VAL A 178 -3.85 3.50 6.75
N LEU A 179 -3.67 3.82 5.47
CA LEU A 179 -4.67 4.58 4.70
C LEU A 179 -5.93 3.76 4.39
N SER A 180 -5.83 2.44 4.44
CA SER A 180 -6.96 1.50 4.29
C SER A 180 -6.88 0.41 5.36
N PRO A 181 -7.27 0.69 6.60
CA PRO A 181 -7.01 -0.16 7.78
C PRO A 181 -7.47 -1.62 7.67
N GLY A 182 -8.50 -1.88 6.86
CA GLY A 182 -8.93 -3.25 6.56
C GLY A 182 -7.84 -4.10 5.90
N LEU A 183 -6.94 -3.47 5.13
CA LEU A 183 -5.77 -4.10 4.54
C LEU A 183 -4.71 -4.40 5.60
N ALA A 184 -4.45 -3.47 6.55
CA ALA A 184 -3.54 -3.72 7.67
C ALA A 184 -3.96 -4.98 8.44
N LYS A 185 -5.25 -5.11 8.72
CA LYS A 185 -5.83 -6.29 9.36
C LYS A 185 -5.52 -7.58 8.60
N VAL A 186 -5.74 -7.60 7.28
CA VAL A 186 -5.46 -8.78 6.44
C VAL A 186 -3.97 -9.09 6.43
N ALA A 187 -3.14 -8.08 6.12
CA ALA A 187 -1.70 -8.22 5.96
C ALA A 187 -1.00 -8.73 7.23
N ILE A 188 -1.39 -8.22 8.41
CA ILE A 188 -0.78 -8.59 9.68
C ILE A 188 -1.34 -9.91 10.20
N SER A 189 -2.66 -10.14 10.12
CA SER A 189 -3.24 -11.40 10.63
C SER A 189 -2.83 -12.61 9.80
N ILE A 190 -2.78 -12.50 8.47
CA ILE A 190 -2.34 -13.61 7.61
C ILE A 190 -0.85 -13.92 7.81
N ARG A 191 0.03 -12.90 7.90
CA ARG A 191 1.45 -13.13 8.25
C ARG A 191 1.60 -13.82 9.61
N ALA A 192 0.86 -13.38 10.62
CA ALA A 192 0.94 -13.98 11.95
C ALA A 192 0.44 -15.44 11.99
N LEU A 193 -0.61 -15.76 11.22
CA LEU A 193 -1.23 -17.10 11.20
C LEU A 193 -0.48 -18.11 10.33
N HIS A 194 0.00 -17.67 9.16
CA HIS A 194 0.43 -18.55 8.09
C HIS A 194 1.86 -18.29 7.61
N GLY A 195 2.46 -17.17 8.00
CA GLY A 195 3.83 -16.80 7.70
C GLY A 195 4.68 -16.75 8.96
N ASP A 196 5.47 -15.69 9.09
CA ASP A 196 6.32 -15.45 10.26
C ASP A 196 5.68 -14.40 11.21
N PRO A 197 5.37 -14.77 12.47
CA PRO A 197 4.93 -13.84 13.50
C PRO A 197 5.92 -12.68 13.74
N ILE A 198 7.21 -12.86 13.49
CA ILE A 198 8.23 -11.81 13.60
C ILE A 198 8.02 -10.77 12.49
N GLU A 199 7.86 -11.20 11.24
CA GLU A 199 7.53 -10.29 10.12
C GLU A 199 6.21 -9.56 10.34
N ALA A 200 5.20 -10.24 10.93
CA ALA A 200 3.95 -9.59 11.32
C ALA A 200 4.17 -8.50 12.38
N GLY A 201 5.06 -8.71 13.35
CA GLY A 201 5.45 -7.70 14.34
C GLY A 201 6.15 -6.49 13.72
N ASN A 202 7.09 -6.72 12.82
CA ASN A 202 7.77 -5.67 12.06
C ASN A 202 6.79 -4.86 11.18
N THR A 203 5.83 -5.55 10.56
CA THR A 203 4.77 -4.91 9.77
C THR A 203 3.85 -4.07 10.67
N LEU A 204 3.47 -4.59 11.84
CA LEU A 204 2.65 -3.86 12.81
C LEU A 204 3.36 -2.59 13.30
N PHE A 205 4.64 -2.69 13.66
CA PHE A 205 5.46 -1.52 14.03
C PHE A 205 5.51 -0.49 12.91
N SER A 206 5.77 -0.91 11.68
CA SER A 206 5.81 -0.02 10.51
C SER A 206 4.47 0.69 10.28
N CYS A 207 3.34 0.03 10.55
CA CYS A 207 2.02 0.65 10.50
C CYS A 207 1.82 1.67 11.63
N ILE A 208 2.35 1.44 12.82
CA ILE A 208 2.29 2.41 13.92
C ILE A 208 3.11 3.65 13.57
N GLU A 209 4.34 3.45 13.08
CA GLU A 209 5.20 4.53 12.60
C GLU A 209 4.52 5.34 11.49
N ALA A 210 3.98 4.66 10.47
CA ALA A 210 3.27 5.31 9.37
C ALA A 210 2.04 6.08 9.89
N SER A 211 1.26 5.52 10.82
CA SER A 211 0.09 6.22 11.39
C SER A 211 0.50 7.55 12.05
N ILE A 212 1.60 7.56 12.79
CA ILE A 212 2.14 8.77 13.43
C ILE A 212 2.57 9.79 12.38
N LEU A 213 3.38 9.37 11.40
CA LEU A 213 3.89 10.23 10.33
C LEU A 213 2.77 10.86 9.50
N LEU A 214 1.70 10.09 9.23
CA LEU A 214 0.55 10.56 8.46
C LEU A 214 -0.46 11.36 9.31
N GLY A 215 -0.21 11.51 10.62
CA GLY A 215 -1.10 12.23 11.55
C GLY A 215 -2.44 11.53 11.77
N LEU A 216 -2.45 10.19 11.73
CA LEU A 216 -3.62 9.35 11.98
C LEU A 216 -3.68 8.93 13.46
N ASP A 217 -4.88 8.74 13.98
CA ASP A 217 -5.06 8.12 15.30
C ASP A 217 -4.78 6.62 15.19
N THR A 218 -3.60 6.21 15.65
CA THR A 218 -3.16 4.80 15.60
C THR A 218 -4.09 3.85 16.35
N ASN A 219 -4.65 4.29 17.48
CA ASN A 219 -5.56 3.45 18.26
C ASN A 219 -6.83 3.19 17.45
N CYS A 220 -7.38 4.21 16.78
CA CYS A 220 -8.52 4.02 15.89
C CYS A 220 -8.15 3.20 14.64
N THR A 221 -6.98 3.48 14.05
CA THR A 221 -6.52 2.89 12.78
C THR A 221 -6.24 1.40 12.93
N LEU A 222 -5.58 0.96 14.01
CA LEU A 222 -5.12 -0.43 14.16
C LEU A 222 -5.99 -1.26 15.11
N LYS A 223 -7.07 -0.71 15.64
CA LYS A 223 -8.00 -1.43 16.55
C LYS A 223 -8.46 -2.77 15.98
N ASP A 224 -8.98 -2.75 14.76
CA ASP A 224 -9.54 -3.95 14.12
C ASP A 224 -8.45 -4.97 13.75
N THR A 225 -7.24 -4.49 13.47
CA THR A 225 -6.05 -5.33 13.24
C THR A 225 -5.70 -6.11 14.50
N LEU A 226 -5.64 -5.43 15.65
CA LEU A 226 -5.33 -6.07 16.93
C LEU A 226 -6.42 -7.02 17.37
N LEU A 227 -7.69 -6.63 17.23
CA LEU A 227 -8.82 -7.51 17.51
C LEU A 227 -8.78 -8.76 16.63
N ALA A 228 -8.44 -8.62 15.34
CA ALA A 228 -8.31 -9.78 14.46
C ALA A 228 -7.16 -10.69 14.87
N LEU A 229 -6.04 -10.14 15.35
CA LEU A 229 -4.93 -10.94 15.90
C LEU A 229 -5.40 -11.74 17.11
N THR A 230 -6.05 -11.12 18.09
CA THR A 230 -6.51 -11.82 19.30
C THR A 230 -7.60 -12.86 19.01
N MET A 231 -8.46 -12.61 18.01
CA MET A 231 -9.51 -13.55 17.63
C MET A 231 -9.03 -14.72 16.79
N LYS A 232 -8.01 -14.54 15.95
CA LYS A 232 -7.57 -15.56 14.99
C LYS A 232 -6.34 -16.33 15.46
N CYS A 233 -5.40 -15.68 16.14
CA CYS A 233 -4.12 -16.25 16.54
C CYS A 233 -4.17 -16.82 17.95
N THR A 234 -3.25 -17.74 18.26
CA THR A 234 -3.04 -18.18 19.65
C THR A 234 -2.39 -17.07 20.47
N PRO A 235 -2.57 -17.06 21.81
CA PRO A 235 -1.92 -16.07 22.68
C PRO A 235 -0.39 -16.01 22.50
N SER A 236 0.26 -17.15 22.27
CA SER A 236 1.71 -17.21 22.03
C SER A 236 2.13 -16.46 20.76
N VAL A 237 1.36 -16.59 19.67
CA VAL A 237 1.62 -15.89 18.41
C VAL A 237 1.40 -14.39 18.61
N CYS A 238 0.30 -14.00 19.25
CA CYS A 238 0.03 -12.59 19.58
C CYS A 238 1.19 -11.97 20.39
N LEU A 239 1.68 -12.68 21.40
CA LEU A 239 2.81 -12.21 22.21
C LEU A 239 4.10 -12.08 21.39
N THR A 240 4.38 -12.99 20.46
CA THR A 240 5.54 -12.86 19.56
C THR A 240 5.43 -11.63 18.66
N VAL A 241 4.27 -11.41 18.03
CA VAL A 241 4.02 -10.23 17.17
C VAL A 241 4.23 -8.94 17.97
N LEU A 242 3.65 -8.86 19.16
CA LEU A 242 3.71 -7.67 20.01
C LEU A 242 5.13 -7.44 20.55
N ARG A 243 5.80 -8.52 20.99
CA ARG A 243 7.20 -8.44 21.45
C ARG A 243 8.11 -7.95 20.34
N GLU A 244 7.93 -8.44 19.12
CA GLU A 244 8.76 -8.02 18.00
C GLU A 244 8.53 -6.55 17.66
N ALA A 245 7.27 -6.09 17.60
CA ALA A 245 6.97 -4.68 17.38
C ALA A 245 7.66 -3.75 18.41
N ILE A 246 7.72 -4.18 19.68
CA ILE A 246 8.46 -3.46 20.74
C ILE A 246 9.98 -3.52 20.50
N SER A 247 10.49 -4.71 20.15
CA SER A 247 11.92 -4.93 19.90
C SER A 247 12.44 -4.01 18.79
N THR A 248 11.73 -3.93 17.67
CA THR A 248 12.04 -3.06 16.53
C THR A 248 12.03 -1.60 16.92
N THR A 249 11.08 -1.20 17.79
CA THR A 249 11.03 0.17 18.31
C THR A 249 12.28 0.51 19.14
N ASN A 250 12.68 -0.40 20.02
CA ASN A 250 13.88 -0.23 20.85
C ASN A 250 15.14 -0.18 20.00
N GLN A 251 15.23 -1.01 18.96
CA GLN A 251 16.36 -0.99 18.03
C GLN A 251 16.44 0.35 17.29
N LEU A 252 15.33 0.85 16.74
CA LEU A 252 15.31 2.15 16.04
C LEU A 252 15.72 3.30 16.98
N THR A 253 15.24 3.27 18.22
CA THR A 253 15.62 4.24 19.25
C THR A 253 17.12 4.15 19.55
N LEU A 254 17.67 2.94 19.70
CA LEU A 254 19.09 2.71 19.94
C LEU A 254 19.97 3.08 18.74
N GLU A 255 19.53 2.88 17.50
CA GLU A 255 20.26 3.32 16.31
C GLU A 255 20.33 4.84 16.23
N THR A 256 19.21 5.52 16.55
CA THR A 256 19.15 6.99 16.62
C THR A 256 20.04 7.55 17.75
N PHE A 257 20.16 6.87 18.90
CA PHE A 257 21.06 7.26 19.99
C PHE A 257 22.52 6.81 19.79
N GLY A 258 22.72 5.64 19.21
CA GLY A 258 23.99 4.92 19.12
C GLY A 258 24.88 5.41 17.99
N GLY A 259 24.30 5.85 16.87
CA GLY A 259 25.02 6.52 15.78
C GLY A 259 25.76 7.79 16.24
N HIS A 260 25.29 8.43 17.30
CA HIS A 260 25.90 9.63 17.91
C HIS A 260 26.81 9.33 19.10
N LEU A 261 26.86 8.08 19.58
CA LEU A 261 27.61 7.67 20.77
C LEU A 261 28.77 6.71 20.47
N GLY A 262 28.90 6.17 19.26
CA GLY A 262 30.04 5.34 18.93
C GLY A 262 30.14 4.95 17.46
N ASP A 263 30.92 5.71 16.69
CA ASP A 263 32.15 5.17 16.10
C ASP A 263 33.02 6.34 15.58
N ASN A 264 34.29 6.33 15.95
CA ASN A 264 35.34 7.34 15.68
C ASN A 264 35.44 8.50 16.69
N GLY A 265 36.61 8.55 17.33
CA GLY A 265 36.91 9.49 18.39
C GLY A 265 36.75 10.97 18.02
N ASN A 266 36.23 11.69 19.00
CA ASN A 266 36.38 13.14 19.26
C ASN A 266 35.45 14.17 18.64
N GLU A 267 34.38 13.83 17.93
CA GLU A 267 33.29 14.81 17.69
C GLU A 267 31.92 14.15 17.88
N ILE A 268 31.22 14.56 18.94
CA ILE A 268 29.78 14.30 19.07
C ILE A 268 29.14 15.10 17.93
N ALA A 269 28.68 14.42 16.88
CA ALA A 269 27.90 15.07 15.85
C ALA A 269 26.69 15.74 16.53
N PRO A 270 26.46 17.05 16.33
CA PRO A 270 25.32 17.71 16.92
C PRO A 270 24.05 17.06 16.34
N ILE A 271 23.22 16.51 17.24
CA ILE A 271 21.89 16.00 16.91
C ILE A 271 21.15 17.10 16.14
N ASP A 272 20.80 16.82 14.89
CA ASP A 272 20.10 17.79 14.06
C ASP A 272 18.58 17.77 14.31
N GLU A 273 17.85 18.70 13.70
CA GLU A 273 16.39 18.80 13.89
C GLU A 273 15.66 17.55 13.36
N VAL A 274 16.22 16.86 12.36
CA VAL A 274 15.65 15.64 11.76
C VAL A 274 15.79 14.48 12.74
N ASP A 275 16.93 14.34 13.40
CA ASP A 275 17.18 13.35 14.44
C ASP A 275 16.23 13.52 15.63
N PHE A 276 15.97 14.76 16.06
CA PHE A 276 15.00 15.03 17.13
C PHE A 276 13.57 14.65 16.73
N VAL A 277 13.17 14.91 15.47
CA VAL A 277 11.85 14.50 14.96
C VAL A 277 11.74 12.98 14.89
N ASN A 278 12.76 12.31 14.37
CA ASN A 278 12.82 10.85 14.32
C ASN A 278 12.75 10.23 15.72
N LEU A 279 13.50 10.79 16.68
CA LEU A 279 13.46 10.36 18.08
C LEU A 279 12.08 10.53 18.70
N LYS A 280 11.45 11.71 18.50
CA LYS A 280 10.10 11.96 18.99
C LYS A 280 9.10 10.95 18.41
N ASN A 281 9.20 10.66 17.12
CA ASN A 281 8.33 9.68 16.46
C ASN A 281 8.57 8.26 17.00
N ALA A 282 9.82 7.86 17.24
CA ALA A 282 10.16 6.56 17.80
C ALA A 282 9.65 6.39 19.25
N LEU A 283 9.78 7.43 20.09
CA LEU A 283 9.24 7.42 21.46
C LEU A 283 7.72 7.40 21.47
N GLU A 284 7.07 8.14 20.57
CA GLU A 284 5.62 8.11 20.43
C GLU A 284 5.13 6.75 19.92
N ALA A 285 5.83 6.15 18.97
CA ALA A 285 5.56 4.77 18.52
C ALA A 285 5.68 3.78 19.69
N SER A 286 6.74 3.91 20.51
CA SER A 286 6.94 3.08 21.71
C SER A 286 5.76 3.19 22.67
N ARG A 287 5.32 4.43 22.93
CA ARG A 287 4.20 4.73 23.82
C ARG A 287 2.91 4.10 23.29
N GLN A 288 2.65 4.21 21.99
CA GLN A 288 1.46 3.66 21.37
C GLN A 288 1.47 2.13 21.32
N VAL A 289 2.61 1.50 21.00
CA VAL A 289 2.74 0.04 21.09
C VAL A 289 2.43 -0.43 22.51
N ALA A 290 2.98 0.23 23.53
CA ALA A 290 2.75 -0.10 24.93
C ALA A 290 1.28 0.09 25.34
N ASP A 291 0.64 1.19 24.92
CA ASP A 291 -0.78 1.47 25.19
C ASP A 291 -1.70 0.43 24.53
N LEU A 292 -1.42 0.08 23.27
CA LEU A 292 -2.11 -0.97 22.54
C LEU A 292 -1.94 -2.33 23.23
N PHE A 293 -0.73 -2.63 23.71
CA PHE A 293 -0.45 -3.86 24.46
C PHE A 293 -1.26 -3.93 25.75
N LEU A 294 -1.22 -2.89 26.57
CA LEU A 294 -1.93 -2.83 27.86
C LEU A 294 -3.44 -2.93 27.68
N THR A 295 -4.00 -2.30 26.65
CA THR A 295 -5.43 -2.33 26.36
C THR A 295 -5.90 -3.71 25.94
N GLN A 296 -5.07 -4.45 25.20
CA GLN A 296 -5.43 -5.76 24.65
C GLN A 296 -4.96 -6.95 25.50
N LEU A 297 -4.09 -6.73 26.49
CA LEU A 297 -3.53 -7.79 27.33
C LEU A 297 -4.60 -8.59 28.06
N HIS A 298 -5.66 -7.92 28.51
CA HIS A 298 -6.82 -8.55 29.15
C HIS A 298 -7.62 -9.47 28.22
N GLN A 299 -7.44 -9.35 26.90
CA GLN A 299 -8.07 -10.24 25.92
C GLN A 299 -7.17 -11.42 25.53
N ILE A 300 -5.86 -11.32 25.78
CA ILE A 300 -4.85 -12.33 25.42
C ILE A 300 -4.60 -13.32 26.57
N VAL A 301 -4.75 -12.87 27.82
CA VAL A 301 -4.64 -13.68 29.06
C VAL A 301 -6.00 -14.21 29.48
#